data_AF-A0AAD8BPZ8-F1
#
_entry.id   AF-A0AAD8BPZ8-F1
#
_cell.length_a   1.000
_cell.length_b   1.000
_cell.length_c   1.000
_cell.angle_alpha   90.00
_cell.angle_beta   90.00
_cell.angle_gamma   90.00
#
_symmetry.space_group_name_H-M   'P 1'
#
loop_
_entity.id
_entity.type
_entity.pdbx_description
1 polymer ?
#
loop_
_entity_poly.entity_id
_entity_poly.type
_entity_poly.pdbx_seq_one_letter_code
_entity_poly.pdbx_strand_id
1 'polypeptide(L)'
;RPTIAALYAIEIINGLKLLYENDLSDHVSKLDKEIRNFENLAISTLNKTYATNPHIVYDLLIYKLKGSWNGYSCVDLALLNNLGKFLSQTPCILLNKEMWNNGTVPSHSRSEQPKPELAETSKK
;
A
#
# COMPACT_ATOMS: atom_id res chain seq x y z
N ARG A 1 5.09 6.44 5.01
CA ARG A 1 4.52 5.27 4.29
C ARG A 1 4.97 5.33 2.83
N PRO A 2 6.19 4.88 2.49
CA PRO A 2 6.76 5.12 1.15
C PRO A 2 6.05 4.33 0.04
N THR A 3 5.45 3.17 0.36
CA THR A 3 4.68 2.36 -0.60
C THR A 3 3.53 3.15 -1.24
N ILE A 4 2.64 3.71 -0.42
CA ILE A 4 1.50 4.48 -0.93
C ILE A 4 1.94 5.78 -1.62
N ALA A 5 3.04 6.39 -1.17
CA ALA A 5 3.65 7.54 -1.83
C ALA A 5 4.06 7.25 -3.27
N ALA A 6 4.75 6.14 -3.48
CA ALA A 6 5.14 5.72 -4.82
C ALA A 6 3.92 5.40 -5.71
N LEU A 7 2.89 4.74 -5.17
CA LEU A 7 1.65 4.44 -5.91
C LEU A 7 0.90 5.72 -6.30
N TYR A 8 0.83 6.70 -5.41
CA TYR A 8 0.16 7.97 -5.71
C TYR A 8 0.92 8.82 -6.73
N ALA A 9 2.26 8.73 -6.74
CA ALA A 9 3.05 9.36 -7.80
C ALA A 9 2.70 8.80 -9.19
N ILE A 10 2.43 7.49 -9.30
CA ILE A 10 1.97 6.86 -10.54
C ILE A 10 0.62 7.42 -10.99
N GLU A 11 -0.34 7.55 -10.06
CA GLU A 11 -1.65 8.17 -10.33
C GLU A 11 -1.49 9.59 -10.90
N ILE A 12 -0.64 10.41 -10.30
CA ILE A 12 -0.35 11.76 -10.78
C ILE A 12 0.25 11.71 -12.20
N ILE A 13 1.23 10.84 -12.44
CA ILE A 13 1.88 10.72 -13.76
C ILE A 13 0.88 10.27 -14.83
N ASN A 14 0.00 9.31 -14.52
CA ASN A 14 -1.04 8.87 -15.44
C ASN A 14 -2.05 9.99 -15.72
N GLY A 15 -2.44 10.77 -14.71
CA GLY A 15 -3.25 11.97 -14.90
C GLY A 15 -2.56 13.00 -15.79
N LEU A 16 -1.25 13.22 -15.63
CA LEU A 16 -0.48 14.10 -16.51
C LEU A 16 -0.44 13.58 -17.94
N LYS A 17 -0.24 12.27 -18.16
CA LYS A 17 -0.22 11.67 -19.51
C LYS A 17 -1.51 11.95 -20.29
N LEU A 18 -2.67 11.90 -19.63
CA LEU A 18 -3.96 12.23 -20.25
C LEU A 18 -4.03 13.68 -20.73
N LEU A 19 -3.36 14.61 -20.04
CA LEU A 19 -3.30 16.02 -20.44
C LEU A 19 -2.35 16.26 -21.63
N TYR A 20 -1.41 15.34 -21.88
CA TYR A 20 -0.40 15.45 -22.94
C TYR A 20 -0.67 14.52 -24.13
N GLU A 21 -1.87 13.93 -24.27
CA GLU A 21 -2.19 12.98 -25.35
C GLU A 21 -1.93 13.52 -26.78
N ASN A 22 -1.87 14.85 -26.96
CA ASN A 22 -1.68 15.49 -28.26
C ASN A 22 -0.25 16.02 -28.51
N ASP A 23 0.69 15.90 -27.56
CA ASP A 23 2.00 16.52 -27.71
C ASP A 23 3.15 15.66 -27.10
N LEU A 24 4.16 15.37 -27.93
CA LEU A 24 5.48 14.79 -27.62
C LEU A 24 5.58 13.31 -27.17
N SER A 25 5.89 12.43 -28.14
CA SER A 25 6.24 11.01 -27.90
C SER A 25 7.43 10.81 -26.96
N ASP A 26 8.40 11.73 -26.96
CA ASP A 26 9.59 11.66 -26.10
C ASP A 26 9.26 11.88 -24.62
N HIS A 27 8.26 12.68 -24.29
CA HIS A 27 7.84 12.89 -22.89
C HIS A 27 7.06 11.70 -22.36
N VAL A 28 6.19 11.10 -23.18
CA VAL A 28 5.45 9.88 -22.82
C VAL A 28 6.39 8.75 -22.43
N SER A 29 7.46 8.53 -23.21
CA SER A 29 8.44 7.47 -22.92
C SER A 29 9.17 7.66 -21.58
N LYS A 30 9.47 8.92 -21.22
CA LYS A 30 10.08 9.28 -19.93
C LYS A 30 9.10 9.05 -18.78
N LEU A 31 7.84 9.45 -18.94
CA LEU A 31 6.80 9.22 -17.94
C LEU A 31 6.56 7.72 -17.71
N ASP A 32 6.55 6.90 -18.77
CA ASP A 32 6.45 5.45 -18.63
C ASP A 32 7.63 4.83 -17.87
N LYS A 33 8.83 5.39 -18.06
CA LYS A 33 10.00 4.98 -17.28
C LYS A 33 9.82 5.33 -15.80
N GLU A 34 9.32 6.52 -15.49
CA GLU A 34 9.06 6.92 -14.10
C GLU A 34 7.96 6.09 -13.44
N ILE A 35 6.89 5.75 -14.17
CA ILE A 35 5.86 4.82 -13.67
C ILE A 35 6.50 3.49 -13.24
N ARG A 36 7.37 2.91 -14.08
CA ARG A 36 8.08 1.66 -13.74
C ARG A 36 9.01 1.83 -12.54
N ASN A 37 9.70 2.96 -12.42
CA ASN A 37 10.57 3.23 -11.27
C ASN A 37 9.77 3.29 -9.97
N PHE A 38 8.65 4.00 -9.97
CA PHE A 38 7.77 4.11 -8.81
C PHE A 38 7.08 2.78 -8.49
N GLU A 39 6.66 1.99 -9.48
CA GLU A 39 6.09 0.66 -9.26
C GLU A 39 7.12 -0.24 -8.56
N ASN A 40 8.36 -0.26 -9.04
CA ASN A 40 9.45 -1.01 -8.43
C ASN A 40 9.76 -0.52 -7.01
N LEU A 41 9.72 0.79 -6.75
CA LEU A 41 9.91 1.36 -5.42
C LEU A 41 8.79 0.96 -4.46
N ALA A 42 7.53 0.99 -4.92
CA ALA A 42 6.37 0.54 -4.15
C ALA A 42 6.51 -0.93 -3.78
N ILE A 43 6.85 -1.80 -4.75
CA ILE A 43 7.08 -3.23 -4.54
C ILE A 43 8.23 -3.46 -3.55
N SER A 44 9.38 -2.80 -3.75
CA SER A 44 10.54 -2.94 -2.87
C SER A 44 10.20 -2.57 -1.43
N THR A 45 9.49 -1.45 -1.23
CA THR A 45 9.10 -0.97 0.09
C THR A 45 8.06 -1.88 0.73
N LEU A 46 7.06 -2.33 -0.04
CA LEU A 46 6.05 -3.28 0.41
C LEU A 46 6.71 -4.57 0.92
N ASN A 47 7.59 -5.17 0.12
CA ASN A 47 8.25 -6.43 0.46
C ASN A 47 9.19 -6.28 1.65
N LYS A 48 9.92 -5.16 1.75
CA LYS A 48 10.71 -4.85 2.96
C LYS A 48 9.84 -4.70 4.21
N THR A 49 8.69 -4.03 4.08
CA THR A 49 7.74 -3.86 5.18
C THR A 49 7.15 -5.20 5.60
N TYR A 50 6.77 -6.05 4.63
CA TYR A 50 6.27 -7.38 4.90
C TYR A 50 7.32 -8.28 5.56
N ALA A 51 8.58 -8.24 5.11
CA ALA A 51 9.64 -9.06 5.69
C ALA A 51 9.97 -8.66 7.15
N THR A 52 9.83 -7.38 7.49
CA THR A 52 10.17 -6.86 8.83
C THR A 52 8.98 -6.85 9.77
N ASN A 53 7.80 -6.50 9.27
CA ASN A 53 6.56 -6.35 10.02
C ASN A 53 5.37 -6.85 9.19
N PRO A 54 5.20 -8.18 9.03
CA PRO A 54 4.13 -8.75 8.23
C PRO A 54 2.74 -8.23 8.60
N HIS A 55 2.51 -8.00 9.90
CA HIS A 55 1.21 -7.57 10.42
C HIS A 55 0.82 -6.16 9.99
N ILE A 56 1.76 -5.22 9.99
CA ILE A 56 1.50 -3.81 9.63
C ILE A 56 1.26 -3.67 8.13
N VAL A 57 1.74 -4.63 7.31
CA VAL A 57 1.60 -4.53 5.86
C VAL A 57 0.14 -4.57 5.41
N TYR A 58 -0.70 -5.37 6.06
CA TYR A 58 -2.10 -5.52 5.66
C TYR A 58 -2.89 -4.27 5.98
N ASP A 59 -2.66 -3.69 7.16
CA ASP A 59 -3.17 -2.36 7.51
C ASP A 59 -2.69 -1.31 6.51
N LEU A 60 -1.40 -1.31 6.14
CA LEU A 60 -0.88 -0.39 5.12
C LEU A 60 -1.59 -0.54 3.78
N LEU A 61 -1.86 -1.77 3.34
CA LEU A 61 -2.47 -2.07 2.05
C LEU A 61 -3.90 -1.53 1.94
N ILE A 62 -4.70 -1.67 2.98
CA ILE A 62 -6.14 -1.28 3.00
C ILE A 62 -6.39 0.10 3.60
N TYR A 63 -5.41 0.68 4.29
CA TYR A 63 -5.60 1.97 4.94
C TYR A 63 -5.80 3.08 3.92
N LYS A 64 -6.94 3.75 4.03
CA LYS A 64 -7.30 4.93 3.24
C LYS A 64 -6.65 6.18 3.82
N LEU A 65 -5.79 6.84 3.04
CA LEU A 65 -5.18 8.10 3.45
C LEU A 65 -6.22 9.22 3.43
N LYS A 66 -6.72 9.59 4.62
CA LYS A 66 -7.60 10.75 4.78
C LYS A 66 -6.82 12.04 4.47
N GLY A 67 -7.42 12.95 3.70
CA GLY A 67 -6.83 14.24 3.32
C GLY A 67 -6.31 14.27 1.88
N SER A 68 -5.09 14.78 1.67
CA SER A 68 -4.49 15.21 0.39
C SER A 68 -4.31 14.13 -0.71
N TRP A 69 -4.83 12.93 -0.49
CA TRP A 69 -4.58 11.71 -1.28
C TRP A 69 -5.89 11.04 -1.71
N ASN A 70 -6.98 11.80 -1.73
CA ASN A 70 -8.33 11.40 -2.16
C ASN A 70 -8.92 10.18 -1.42
N GLY A 71 -8.39 9.80 -0.25
CA GLY A 71 -8.93 8.68 0.51
C GLY A 71 -8.61 7.31 -0.09
N TYR A 72 -7.66 7.20 -1.01
CA TYR A 72 -7.28 5.92 -1.59
C TYR A 72 -6.39 5.10 -0.65
N SER A 73 -6.55 3.78 -0.72
CA SER A 73 -5.61 2.79 -0.16
C SER A 73 -4.56 2.38 -1.20
N CYS A 74 -3.58 1.57 -0.80
CA CYS A 74 -2.59 1.05 -1.75
C CYS A 74 -3.26 0.13 -2.78
N VAL A 75 -4.23 -0.68 -2.34
CA VAL A 75 -4.98 -1.58 -3.23
C VAL A 75 -5.82 -0.79 -4.22
N ASP A 76 -6.50 0.27 -3.78
CA ASP A 76 -7.29 1.15 -4.66
C ASP A 76 -6.40 1.74 -5.78
N LEU A 77 -5.26 2.34 -5.40
CA LEU A 77 -4.34 2.94 -6.36
C LEU A 77 -3.76 1.92 -7.34
N ALA A 78 -3.41 0.72 -6.86
CA ALA A 78 -2.86 -0.33 -7.70
C ALA A 78 -3.90 -0.87 -8.71
N LEU A 79 -5.17 -0.97 -8.32
CA LEU A 79 -6.27 -1.35 -9.21
C LEU A 79 -6.55 -0.27 -10.25
N LEU A 80 -6.67 0.99 -9.83
CA LEU A 80 -6.92 2.13 -10.73
C LEU A 80 -5.84 2.27 -11.81
N ASN A 81 -4.60 1.98 -11.46
CA ASN A 81 -3.44 2.13 -12.34
C ASN A 81 -3.00 0.82 -13.02
N ASN A 82 -3.79 -0.26 -12.93
CA ASN A 82 -3.48 -1.57 -13.53
C ASN A 82 -2.09 -2.13 -13.16
N LEU A 83 -1.66 -1.94 -11.90
CA LEU A 83 -0.33 -2.32 -11.42
C LEU A 83 -0.26 -3.80 -11.05
N GLY A 84 -0.40 -4.67 -12.06
CA GLY A 84 -0.46 -6.13 -11.88
C GLY A 84 0.77 -6.71 -11.18
N LYS A 85 1.97 -6.13 -11.36
CA LYS A 85 3.17 -6.61 -10.66
C LYS A 85 3.12 -6.29 -9.18
N PHE A 86 2.56 -5.14 -8.80
CA PHE A 86 2.33 -4.81 -7.39
C PHE A 86 1.28 -5.72 -6.76
N LEU A 87 0.17 -5.99 -7.47
CA LEU A 87 -0.93 -6.82 -6.98
C LEU A 87 -0.55 -8.30 -6.86
N SER A 88 0.43 -8.78 -7.62
CA SER A 88 0.93 -10.15 -7.54
C SER A 88 1.97 -10.39 -6.45
N GLN A 89 2.29 -9.38 -5.63
CA GLN A 89 3.18 -9.59 -4.49
C GLN A 89 2.51 -10.43 -3.39
N THR A 90 3.29 -11.27 -2.71
CA THR A 90 2.82 -12.17 -1.64
C THR A 90 1.85 -11.53 -0.65
N PRO A 91 2.13 -10.36 -0.04
CA PRO A 91 1.19 -9.75 0.90
C PRO A 91 -0.15 -9.35 0.26
N CYS A 92 -0.18 -8.95 -1.02
CA CYS A 92 -1.42 -8.66 -1.72
C CYS A 92 -2.24 -9.93 -1.99
N ILE A 93 -1.57 -11.01 -2.40
CA ILE A 93 -2.21 -12.32 -2.64
C ILE A 93 -2.82 -12.87 -1.34
N LEU A 94 -2.08 -12.84 -0.25
CA LEU A 94 -2.54 -13.32 1.06
C LEU A 94 -3.70 -12.49 1.59
N LEU A 95 -3.62 -11.16 1.46
CA LEU A 95 -4.74 -10.27 1.80
C LEU A 95 -6.00 -10.65 1.03
N ASN A 96 -5.91 -10.80 -0.29
CA ASN A 96 -7.04 -11.15 -1.13
C ASN A 96 -7.63 -12.52 -0.76
N LYS A 97 -6.77 -13.52 -0.52
CA LYS A 97 -7.17 -14.87 -0.10
C LYS A 97 -7.94 -14.84 1.22
N GLU A 98 -7.43 -14.14 2.23
CA GLU A 98 -8.07 -14.07 3.55
C GLU A 98 -9.39 -13.29 3.50
N MET A 99 -9.42 -12.16 2.77
CA MET A 99 -10.66 -11.39 2.61
C MET A 99 -11.73 -12.18 1.86
N TRP A 100 -11.35 -12.97 0.86
CA TRP A 100 -12.28 -13.80 0.10
C TRP A 100 -12.82 -14.98 0.92
N ASN A 101 -11.95 -15.68 1.64
CA ASN A 101 -12.34 -16.89 2.36
C ASN A 101 -13.07 -16.57 3.67
N ASN A 102 -12.60 -15.56 4.39
CA ASN A 102 -12.98 -15.31 5.78
C ASN A 102 -13.69 -13.97 5.98
N GLY A 103 -13.74 -13.10 4.97
CA GLY A 103 -14.28 -11.75 5.11
C GLY A 103 -13.45 -10.85 6.04
N THR A 104 -12.22 -11.27 6.35
CA THR A 104 -11.36 -10.61 7.33
C THR A 104 -10.02 -10.23 6.71
N VAL A 105 -9.44 -9.14 7.19
CA VAL A 105 -8.03 -8.82 6.96
C VAL A 105 -7.19 -9.80 7.76
N PRO A 106 -6.04 -10.29 7.25
CA PRO A 106 -5.15 -11.14 8.02
C PRO A 106 -4.75 -10.44 9.32
N SER A 107 -5.37 -10.85 10.43
CA SER A 107 -5.13 -10.32 11.76
C SER A 107 -4.42 -11.37 12.60
N HIS A 108 -3.55 -10.92 13.50
CA HIS A 108 -3.21 -11.76 14.64
C HIS A 108 -4.47 -11.94 15.50
N SER A 109 -4.77 -13.17 15.88
CA SER A 109 -5.51 -13.45 17.10
C SER A 109 -4.89 -12.60 18.22
N ARG A 110 -5.62 -11.62 18.78
CA ARG A 110 -5.14 -10.80 19.91
C ARG A 110 -5.07 -11.64 21.20
N SER A 111 -4.24 -12.66 21.23
CA SER A 111 -3.94 -13.43 22.43
C SER A 111 -2.43 -13.40 22.59
N GLU A 112 -1.97 -12.84 23.72
CA GLU A 112 -0.57 -12.61 24.12
C GLU A 112 0.00 -11.21 23.88
N GLN A 113 -0.72 -10.18 24.34
CA GLN A 113 -0.03 -9.15 25.12
C GLN A 113 -0.32 -9.41 26.59
N PRO A 114 0.69 -9.57 27.47
CA PRO A 114 0.46 -9.55 28.91
C PRO A 114 -0.23 -8.23 29.25
N LYS A 115 -1.37 -8.29 29.96
CA LYS A 115 -1.96 -7.09 30.57
C LYS A 115 -0.86 -6.38 31.37
N PRO A 116 -0.70 -5.05 31.28
CA PRO A 116 0.08 -4.34 32.26
C PRO A 116 -0.57 -4.60 33.62
N GLU A 117 0.19 -5.27 34.49
CA GLU A 117 -0.14 -5.49 35.88
C GLU A 117 -0.41 -4.11 36.50
N LEU A 118 -1.62 -3.93 37.02
CA LEU A 118 -2.03 -2.72 37.72
C LEU A 118 -1.03 -2.52 38.86
N ALA A 119 -0.17 -1.51 38.74
CA ALA A 119 0.63 -1.04 39.85
C ALA A 119 -0.35 -0.63 40.96
N GLU A 120 -0.48 -1.49 41.96
CA GLU A 120 -1.20 -1.20 43.18
C GLU A 120 -0.66 0.11 43.75
N THR A 121 -1.50 1.13 43.71
CA THR A 121 -1.30 2.36 44.46
C THR A 121 -1.52 2.02 45.92
N SER A 122 -0.48 1.50 46.57
CA SER A 122 -0.46 1.37 48.02
C SER A 122 -0.25 2.77 48.62
N LYS A 123 -1.37 3.46 48.89
CA LYS A 123 -1.43 4.54 49.86
C LYS A 123 -1.55 3.92 51.25
N LYS A 124 -0.53 4.06 52.08
CA LYS A 124 -0.62 4.59 53.45
C LYS A 124 0.76 4.70 54.09
#